data_AF-A0AAW1F299-F1
#
_entry.id   AF-A0AAW1F299-F1
#
_cell.length_a   1.000
_cell.length_b   1.000
_cell.length_c   1.000
_cell.angle_alpha   90.00
_cell.angle_beta   90.00
_cell.angle_gamma   90.00
#
_symmetry.space_group_name_H-M   'P 1'
#
loop_
_entity.id
_entity.type
_entity.pdbx_description
1 polymer ?
#
loop_
_entity_poly.entity_id
_entity_poly.type
_entity_poly.pdbx_seq_one_letter_code
_entity_poly.pdbx_strand_id
1 'polypeptide(L)'
;MLALVNRLLDWFKALFWKEEMELTLVGLQYSGKTTFVNVIASGHFSEDMIPTVGFNMRKVTKGNVTIKIWDIGGQPRFRSMWERYCRGVNSIVYMVDAADQEKVEASRNELHNLLDKPQLQGIPVLVLGNKRDIPSALDEKQLIEKMNLAAIQDREICCYSISCKEKDNIDITLQWLIQHSKSRRS
;
A
#
# COMPACT_ATOMS: atom_id res chain seq x y z
N MET A 1 12.48 3.47 25.56
CA MET A 1 11.77 2.54 24.65
C MET A 1 11.48 3.18 23.30
N LEU A 2 10.75 4.31 23.25
CA LEU A 2 10.43 5.05 22.01
C LEU A 2 11.64 5.43 21.13
N ALA A 3 12.76 5.84 21.73
CA ALA A 3 13.97 6.21 20.98
C ALA A 3 14.62 5.01 20.24
N LEU A 4 14.50 3.80 20.79
CA LEU A 4 15.03 2.58 20.17
C LEU A 4 14.17 2.19 18.96
N VAL A 5 12.84 2.25 19.11
CA VAL A 5 11.87 1.97 18.03
C VAL A 5 12.04 2.96 16.88
N ASN A 6 12.20 4.26 17.19
CA ASN A 6 12.44 5.27 16.16
C ASN A 6 13.76 5.03 15.39
N ARG A 7 14.84 4.66 16.08
CA ARG A 7 16.11 4.32 15.42
C ARG A 7 16.00 3.09 14.52
N LEU A 8 15.28 2.06 14.98
CA LEU A 8 15.02 0.86 14.20
C LEU A 8 14.21 1.18 12.93
N LEU A 9 13.15 1.97 13.08
CA LEU A 9 12.33 2.44 11.96
C LEU A 9 13.14 3.26 10.97
N ASP A 10 13.99 4.18 11.43
CA ASP A 10 14.84 4.99 10.56
C ASP A 10 15.89 4.14 9.83
N TRP A 11 16.42 3.10 10.48
CA TRP A 11 17.27 2.11 9.83
C TRP A 11 16.51 1.34 8.73
N PHE A 12 15.29 0.88 8.99
CA PHE A 12 14.45 0.23 7.98
C PHE A 12 14.12 1.15 6.81
N LYS A 13 13.80 2.43 7.06
CA LYS A 13 13.62 3.42 5.97
C LYS A 13 14.89 3.55 5.14
N ALA A 14 16.05 3.67 5.78
CA ALA A 14 17.32 3.80 5.07
C ALA A 14 17.63 2.57 4.21
N LEU A 15 17.29 1.37 4.68
CA LEU A 15 17.43 0.13 3.91
C LEU A 15 16.44 0.09 2.74
N PHE A 16 15.17 0.40 3.00
CA PHE A 16 14.11 0.44 1.98
C PHE A 16 14.51 1.31 0.78
N TRP A 17 14.97 2.54 1.02
CA TRP A 17 15.30 3.48 -0.05
C TRP A 17 16.57 3.11 -0.87
N LYS A 18 17.33 2.09 -0.46
CA LYS A 18 18.47 1.55 -1.24
C LYS A 18 18.05 0.47 -2.24
N GLU A 19 16.89 -0.15 -2.05
CA GLU A 19 16.40 -1.23 -2.91
C GLU A 19 15.94 -0.71 -4.27
N GLU A 20 16.18 -1.48 -5.32
CA GLU A 20 15.66 -1.22 -6.67
C GLU A 20 14.29 -1.89 -6.78
N MET A 21 13.21 -1.10 -6.70
CA MET A 21 11.86 -1.64 -6.83
C MET A 21 10.83 -0.61 -7.27
N GLU A 22 9.82 -1.09 -7.98
CA GLU A 22 8.60 -0.36 -8.27
C GLU A 22 7.44 -0.96 -7.48
N LEU A 23 6.70 -0.13 -6.76
CA LEU A 23 5.49 -0.55 -6.06
C LEU A 23 4.33 0.39 -6.36
N THR A 24 3.13 -0.16 -6.30
CA THR A 24 1.90 0.62 -6.46
C THR A 24 1.14 0.69 -5.15
N LEU A 25 0.76 1.90 -4.74
CA LEU A 25 -0.05 2.17 -3.56
C LEU A 25 -1.47 2.61 -3.99
N VAL A 26 -2.44 1.73 -3.73
CA VAL A 26 -3.86 1.87 -4.13
C VAL A 26 -4.80 1.66 -2.95
N GLY A 27 -6.07 2.04 -3.11
CA GLY A 27 -7.10 1.93 -2.07
C GLY A 27 -8.08 3.11 -2.13
N LEU A 28 -9.16 3.04 -1.37
CA LEU A 28 -10.19 4.09 -1.35
C LEU A 28 -9.65 5.47 -0.92
N GLN A 29 -10.37 6.53 -1.27
CA GLN A 29 -10.01 7.88 -0.82
C GLN A 29 -10.04 7.96 0.71
N TYR A 30 -9.14 8.77 1.29
CA TYR A 30 -9.00 8.96 2.74
C TYR A 30 -8.48 7.77 3.55
N SER A 31 -8.05 6.67 2.91
CA SER A 31 -7.42 5.53 3.59
C SER A 31 -6.03 5.82 4.17
N GLY A 32 -5.41 6.94 3.79
CA GLY A 32 -4.13 7.40 4.35
C GLY A 32 -2.90 7.12 3.48
N LYS A 33 -3.07 6.83 2.18
CA LYS A 33 -1.98 6.60 1.22
C LYS A 33 -0.91 7.70 1.22
N THR A 34 -1.32 8.96 1.09
CA THR A 34 -0.40 10.11 1.10
C THR A 34 0.31 10.26 2.44
N THR A 35 -0.39 10.03 3.55
CA THR A 35 0.19 10.06 4.90
C THR A 35 1.24 8.97 5.07
N PHE A 36 0.96 7.75 4.61
CA PHE A 36 1.91 6.65 4.64
C PHE A 36 3.21 7.02 3.91
N VAL A 37 3.11 7.56 2.70
CA VAL A 37 4.26 8.01 1.90
C VAL A 37 5.07 9.07 2.63
N ASN A 38 4.41 10.08 3.20
CA ASN A 38 5.08 11.12 3.99
C ASN A 38 5.88 10.53 5.16
N VAL A 39 5.33 9.52 5.84
CA VAL A 39 5.99 8.84 6.97
C VAL A 39 7.24 8.08 6.51
N ILE A 40 7.14 7.29 5.45
CA ILE A 40 8.28 6.48 4.96
C ILE A 40 9.34 7.34 4.27
N ALA A 41 8.94 8.41 3.58
CA ALA A 41 9.84 9.34 2.93
C ALA A 41 10.46 10.36 3.90
N SER A 42 10.00 10.39 5.17
CA SER A 42 10.40 11.41 6.15
C SER A 42 10.20 12.84 5.62
N GLY A 43 9.11 13.04 4.88
CA GLY A 43 8.75 14.33 4.26
C GLY A 43 9.62 14.78 3.08
N HIS A 44 10.65 14.03 2.70
CA HIS A 44 11.57 14.41 1.61
C HIS A 44 11.46 13.41 0.46
N PHE A 45 10.77 13.79 -0.61
CA PHE A 45 10.69 13.01 -1.84
C PHE A 45 10.40 13.92 -3.04
N SER A 46 10.79 13.48 -4.25
CA SER A 46 10.30 14.12 -5.47
C SER A 46 8.90 13.59 -5.78
N GLU A 47 7.97 14.51 -6.01
CA GLU A 47 6.60 14.21 -6.37
C GLU A 47 6.32 14.77 -7.76
N ASP A 48 6.19 13.87 -8.73
CA ASP A 48 5.75 14.23 -10.07
C ASP A 48 4.28 13.84 -10.21
N MET A 49 3.42 14.82 -10.52
CA MET A 49 2.10 14.52 -11.03
C MET A 49 2.26 14.11 -12.49
N ILE A 50 1.84 12.89 -12.82
CA ILE A 50 1.84 12.45 -14.22
C ILE A 50 0.45 12.77 -14.79
N PRO A 51 0.32 13.83 -15.61
CA PRO A 51 -0.96 14.22 -16.16
C PRO A 51 -1.48 13.13 -17.07
N THR A 52 -2.50 12.42 -16.58
CA THR A 52 -3.28 11.48 -17.37
C THR A 52 -4.72 11.98 -17.32
N VAL A 53 -5.43 11.87 -18.45
CA VAL A 53 -6.78 12.43 -18.61
C VAL A 53 -7.68 11.96 -17.45
N GLY A 54 -7.97 12.87 -16.50
CA GLY A 54 -8.87 12.64 -15.37
C GLY A 54 -8.25 12.13 -14.04
N PHE A 55 -6.93 12.02 -13.89
CA PHE A 55 -6.29 11.39 -12.73
C PHE A 55 -5.00 12.07 -12.24
N ASN A 56 -4.76 11.99 -10.93
CA ASN A 56 -3.52 12.42 -10.30
C ASN A 56 -2.72 11.21 -9.81
N MET A 57 -2.07 10.50 -10.74
CA MET A 57 -0.97 9.62 -10.31
C MET A 57 0.14 10.50 -9.77
N ARG A 58 0.56 10.22 -8.54
CA ARG A 58 1.77 10.82 -7.96
C ARG A 58 2.86 9.77 -8.04
N LYS A 59 3.92 10.08 -8.78
CA LYS A 59 5.13 9.27 -8.77
C LYS A 59 6.04 9.83 -7.69
N VAL A 60 6.35 9.01 -6.71
CA VAL A 60 7.24 9.34 -5.61
C VAL A 60 8.52 8.56 -5.75
N THR A 61 9.64 9.27 -5.89
CA THR A 61 10.96 8.66 -6.03
C THR A 61 11.86 9.10 -4.90
N LYS A 62 12.56 8.14 -4.28
CA LYS A 62 13.63 8.42 -3.33
C LYS A 62 14.63 7.27 -3.35
N GLY A 63 15.91 7.60 -3.50
CA GLY A 63 16.93 6.58 -3.75
C GLY A 63 16.59 5.74 -4.99
N ASN A 64 16.63 4.41 -4.85
CA ASN A 64 16.36 3.46 -5.94
C ASN A 64 14.90 2.96 -6.00
N VAL A 65 14.05 3.44 -5.08
CA VAL A 65 12.64 3.01 -5.01
C VAL A 65 11.75 4.02 -5.73
N THR A 66 10.87 3.50 -6.57
CA THR A 66 9.77 4.24 -7.18
C THR A 66 8.44 3.76 -6.63
N ILE A 67 7.68 4.69 -6.05
CA ILE A 67 6.33 4.45 -5.55
C ILE A 67 5.33 5.16 -6.48
N LYS A 68 4.47 4.39 -7.14
CA LYS A 68 3.35 4.91 -7.92
C LYS A 68 2.13 4.98 -7.02
N ILE A 69 1.76 6.19 -6.60
CA ILE A 69 0.61 6.43 -5.75
C ILE A 69 -0.57 6.82 -6.63
N TRP A 70 -1.66 6.09 -6.44
CA TRP A 70 -2.93 6.42 -7.08
C TRP A 70 -3.76 7.20 -6.11
N ASP A 71 -3.54 8.52 -6.11
CA ASP A 71 -4.49 9.44 -5.51
C ASP A 71 -5.52 9.78 -6.59
N ILE A 72 -6.79 9.81 -6.24
CA ILE A 72 -7.94 9.86 -7.17
C ILE A 72 -8.39 8.49 -7.69
N GLY A 73 -9.47 8.01 -7.05
CA GLY A 73 -10.35 6.94 -7.52
C GLY A 73 -11.65 6.88 -6.73
N GLY A 74 -12.09 8.01 -6.14
CA GLY A 74 -13.38 8.09 -5.45
C GLY A 74 -14.56 7.88 -6.40
N GLN A 75 -14.37 8.21 -7.69
CA GLN A 75 -15.35 7.94 -8.73
C GLN A 75 -15.18 6.50 -9.27
N PRO A 76 -16.22 5.65 -9.21
CA PRO A 76 -16.17 4.27 -9.68
C PRO A 76 -15.68 4.10 -11.12
N ARG A 77 -15.98 5.06 -12.01
CA ARG A 77 -15.67 5.04 -13.46
C ARG A 77 -14.19 4.92 -13.83
N PHE A 78 -13.32 5.01 -12.82
CA PHE A 78 -11.92 5.28 -12.96
C PHE A 78 -11.02 4.17 -12.36
N ARG A 79 -11.58 3.23 -11.61
CA ARG A 79 -10.85 2.07 -11.05
C ARG A 79 -10.38 1.08 -12.11
N SER A 80 -11.03 1.04 -13.27
CA SER A 80 -10.59 0.21 -14.41
C SER A 80 -9.16 0.51 -14.87
N MET A 81 -8.61 1.69 -14.54
CA MET A 81 -7.24 2.04 -14.91
C MET A 81 -6.18 1.64 -13.89
N TRP A 82 -6.56 1.25 -12.67
CA TRP A 82 -5.60 0.75 -11.67
C TRP A 82 -4.78 -0.41 -12.22
N GLU A 83 -5.41 -1.27 -13.04
CA GLU A 83 -4.76 -2.41 -13.69
C GLU A 83 -3.53 -1.98 -14.50
N ARG A 84 -3.61 -0.87 -15.23
CA ARG A 84 -2.56 -0.46 -16.20
C ARG A 84 -1.26 -0.11 -15.50
N TYR A 85 -1.35 0.35 -14.27
CA TYR A 85 -0.23 0.88 -13.51
C TYR A 85 0.23 -0.03 -12.37
N CYS A 86 -0.57 -1.03 -12.04
CA CYS A 86 -0.12 -2.16 -11.24
C CYS A 86 0.70 -3.16 -12.09
N ARG A 87 0.73 -3.04 -13.43
CA ARG A 87 1.56 -3.93 -14.26
C ARG A 87 3.04 -3.70 -14.01
N GLY A 88 3.80 -4.79 -13.98
CA GLY A 88 5.26 -4.75 -13.88
C GLY A 88 5.82 -4.43 -12.50
N VAL A 89 5.00 -4.02 -11.53
CA VAL A 89 5.47 -3.71 -10.17
C VAL A 89 5.92 -4.96 -9.41
N ASN A 90 6.82 -4.78 -8.44
CA ASN A 90 7.28 -5.81 -7.52
C ASN A 90 6.17 -6.24 -6.56
N SER A 91 5.37 -5.29 -6.07
CA SER A 91 4.27 -5.57 -5.13
C SER A 91 3.18 -4.50 -5.22
N ILE A 92 1.96 -4.91 -4.88
CA ILE A 92 0.82 -4.01 -4.70
C ILE A 92 0.60 -3.79 -3.21
N VAL A 93 0.60 -2.52 -2.79
CA VAL A 93 0.20 -2.12 -1.44
C VAL A 93 -1.24 -1.61 -1.50
N TYR A 94 -2.16 -2.32 -0.85
CA TYR A 94 -3.57 -1.97 -0.81
C TYR A 94 -3.94 -1.39 0.57
N MET A 95 -4.24 -0.09 0.60
CA MET A 95 -4.49 0.66 1.84
C MET A 95 -5.98 0.74 2.16
N VAL A 96 -6.37 0.20 3.31
CA VAL A 96 -7.73 0.22 3.86
C VAL A 96 -7.77 1.16 5.07
N ASP A 97 -8.84 1.94 5.19
CA ASP A 97 -9.15 2.61 6.45
C ASP A 97 -9.80 1.60 7.40
N ALA A 98 -9.06 1.12 8.40
CA ALA A 98 -9.57 0.11 9.31
C ALA A 98 -10.66 0.66 10.25
N ALA A 99 -10.72 1.99 10.45
CA ALA A 99 -11.69 2.64 11.32
C ALA A 99 -13.04 2.92 10.62
N ASP A 100 -13.04 2.98 9.29
CA ASP A 100 -14.23 3.24 8.47
C ASP A 100 -14.87 1.93 7.99
N GLN A 101 -15.60 1.28 8.90
CA GLN A 101 -16.17 -0.04 8.64
C GLN A 101 -17.25 -0.04 7.54
N GLU A 102 -17.92 1.08 7.28
CA GLU A 102 -18.92 1.22 6.23
C GLU A 102 -18.30 1.09 4.83
N LYS A 103 -17.06 1.55 4.67
CA LYS A 103 -16.35 1.50 3.38
C LYS A 103 -15.57 0.20 3.15
N VAL A 104 -15.47 -0.68 4.16
CA VAL A 104 -14.70 -1.93 4.04
C VAL A 104 -15.25 -2.83 2.95
N GLU A 105 -16.57 -2.97 2.83
CA GLU A 105 -17.17 -3.80 1.77
C GLU A 105 -16.87 -3.23 0.37
N ALA A 106 -17.02 -1.92 0.19
CA ALA A 106 -16.66 -1.27 -1.06
C ALA A 106 -15.16 -1.47 -1.36
N SER A 107 -14.29 -1.37 -0.35
CA SER A 107 -12.86 -1.59 -0.50
C SER A 107 -12.53 -3.03 -0.88
N ARG A 108 -13.20 -4.01 -0.26
CA ARG A 108 -13.08 -5.42 -0.62
C ARG A 108 -13.39 -5.61 -2.09
N ASN A 109 -14.55 -5.14 -2.54
CA ASN A 109 -14.99 -5.34 -3.93
C ASN A 109 -13.98 -4.74 -4.91
N GLU A 110 -13.41 -3.57 -4.62
CA GLU A 110 -12.35 -2.97 -5.44
C GLU A 110 -11.03 -3.74 -5.42
N LEU A 111 -10.64 -4.32 -4.28
CA LEU A 111 -9.47 -5.20 -4.20
C LEU A 111 -9.66 -6.43 -5.09
N HIS A 112 -10.76 -7.16 -4.92
CA HIS A 112 -11.05 -8.37 -5.69
C HIS A 112 -11.15 -8.07 -7.20
N ASN A 113 -11.87 -7.00 -7.58
CA ASN A 113 -11.94 -6.55 -8.98
C ASN A 113 -10.58 -6.19 -9.60
N LEU A 114 -9.65 -5.68 -8.79
CA LEU A 114 -8.28 -5.39 -9.22
C LEU A 114 -7.48 -6.67 -9.42
N LEU A 115 -7.58 -7.62 -8.48
CA LEU A 115 -6.79 -8.85 -8.52
C LEU A 115 -7.30 -9.86 -9.57
N ASP A 116 -8.57 -9.79 -9.95
CA ASP A 116 -9.17 -10.53 -11.07
C ASP A 116 -8.56 -10.17 -12.43
N LYS A 117 -7.74 -9.12 -12.52
CA LYS A 117 -7.10 -8.70 -13.78
C LYS A 117 -5.95 -9.65 -14.13
N PRO A 118 -6.00 -10.36 -15.28
CA PRO A 118 -4.97 -11.33 -15.66
C PRO A 118 -3.55 -10.74 -15.75
N GLN A 119 -3.46 -9.45 -16.09
CA GLN A 119 -2.18 -8.75 -16.22
C GLN A 119 -1.47 -8.53 -14.88
N LEU A 120 -2.17 -8.71 -13.76
CA LEU A 120 -1.64 -8.56 -12.41
C LEU A 120 -1.40 -9.92 -11.74
N GLN A 121 -1.58 -11.02 -12.46
CA GLN A 121 -1.45 -12.37 -11.92
C GLN A 121 -0.08 -12.57 -11.26
N GLY A 122 -0.10 -13.21 -10.09
CA GLY A 122 1.11 -13.56 -9.33
C GLY A 122 1.84 -12.38 -8.68
N ILE A 123 1.40 -11.14 -8.84
CA ILE A 123 2.02 -9.99 -8.14
C ILE A 123 1.65 -10.08 -6.65
N PRO A 124 2.64 -10.12 -5.73
CA PRO A 124 2.39 -10.13 -4.28
C PRO A 124 1.60 -8.90 -3.81
N VAL A 125 0.70 -9.11 -2.84
CA VAL A 125 -0.17 -8.07 -2.29
C VAL A 125 0.04 -7.90 -0.79
N LEU A 126 0.27 -6.67 -0.36
CA LEU A 126 0.27 -6.30 1.05
C LEU A 126 -0.94 -5.40 1.36
N VAL A 127 -1.88 -5.92 2.14
CA VAL A 127 -3.05 -5.18 2.63
C VAL A 127 -2.68 -4.48 3.94
N LEU A 128 -2.79 -3.15 3.97
CA LEU A 128 -2.52 -2.35 5.15
C LEU A 128 -3.83 -1.78 5.71
N GLY A 129 -4.24 -2.30 6.86
CA GLY A 129 -5.32 -1.72 7.67
C GLY A 129 -4.80 -0.54 8.46
N ASN A 130 -4.94 0.67 7.92
CA ASN A 130 -4.42 1.88 8.55
C ASN A 130 -5.40 2.49 9.56
N LYS A 131 -4.90 3.42 10.37
CA LYS A 131 -5.61 4.12 11.44
C LYS A 131 -5.96 3.23 12.63
N ARG A 132 -5.11 2.24 12.93
CA ARG A 132 -5.20 1.38 14.12
C ARG A 132 -5.27 2.17 15.44
N ASP A 133 -4.75 3.40 15.46
CA ASP A 133 -4.83 4.31 16.61
C ASP A 133 -6.27 4.72 16.99
N ILE A 134 -7.26 4.47 16.12
CA ILE A 134 -8.66 4.77 16.38
C ILE A 134 -9.33 3.57 17.06
N PRO A 135 -10.06 3.74 18.19
CA PRO A 135 -10.65 2.63 18.92
C PRO A 135 -11.63 1.73 18.15
N SER A 136 -12.27 2.25 17.10
CA SER A 136 -13.19 1.49 16.23
C SER A 136 -12.51 0.73 15.10
N ALA A 137 -11.16 0.81 15.02
CA ALA A 137 -10.39 0.20 13.95
C ALA A 137 -10.43 -1.33 14.03
N LEU A 138 -10.63 -1.95 12.86
CA LEU A 138 -10.52 -3.39 12.70
C LEU A 138 -9.09 -3.84 12.94
N ASP A 139 -8.95 -4.93 13.70
CA ASP A 139 -7.67 -5.62 13.82
C ASP A 139 -7.35 -6.44 12.55
N GLU A 140 -6.15 -7.02 12.51
CA GLU A 140 -5.68 -7.80 11.37
C GLU A 140 -6.59 -9.00 11.04
N LYS A 141 -7.10 -9.71 12.05
CA LYS A 141 -7.96 -10.89 11.85
C LYS A 141 -9.31 -10.48 11.26
N GLN A 142 -9.89 -9.42 11.81
CA GLN A 142 -11.15 -8.86 11.32
C GLN A 142 -11.01 -8.32 9.89
N LEU A 143 -9.87 -7.72 9.55
CA LEU A 143 -9.59 -7.29 8.18
C LEU A 143 -9.48 -8.48 7.21
N ILE A 144 -8.75 -9.53 7.59
CA ILE A 144 -8.63 -10.76 6.78
C ILE A 144 -10.02 -11.34 6.47
N GLU A 145 -10.89 -11.40 7.47
CA GLU A 145 -12.26 -11.90 7.34
C GLU A 145 -13.12 -10.96 6.48
N LYS A 146 -13.24 -9.68 6.85
CA LYS A 146 -14.12 -8.72 6.16
C LYS A 146 -13.69 -8.43 4.73
N MET A 147 -12.39 -8.45 4.44
CA MET A 147 -11.83 -8.29 3.09
C MET A 147 -11.81 -9.62 2.31
N ASN A 148 -12.24 -10.74 2.91
CA ASN A 148 -12.24 -12.06 2.32
C ASN A 148 -10.89 -12.43 1.68
N LEU A 149 -9.79 -12.20 2.40
CA LEU A 149 -8.45 -12.38 1.86
C LEU A 149 -8.11 -13.86 1.63
N ALA A 150 -8.73 -14.77 2.38
CA ALA A 150 -8.54 -16.22 2.23
C ALA A 150 -9.04 -16.77 0.88
N ALA A 151 -9.91 -16.04 0.17
CA ALA A 151 -10.37 -16.42 -1.16
C ALA A 151 -9.32 -16.13 -2.26
N ILE A 152 -8.31 -15.31 -1.97
CA ILE A 152 -7.24 -14.97 -2.92
C ILE A 152 -6.14 -16.02 -2.75
N GLN A 153 -6.07 -16.96 -3.70
CA GLN A 153 -5.14 -18.10 -3.65
C GLN A 153 -4.13 -18.12 -4.82
N ASP A 154 -4.22 -17.17 -5.75
CA ASP A 154 -3.42 -17.12 -6.98
C ASP A 154 -2.11 -16.33 -6.84
N ARG A 155 -1.82 -15.82 -5.64
CA ARG A 155 -0.66 -14.97 -5.32
C ARG A 155 -0.38 -14.97 -3.82
N GLU A 156 0.81 -14.52 -3.44
CA GLU A 156 1.11 -14.20 -2.06
C GLU A 156 0.28 -12.98 -1.61
N ILE A 157 -0.38 -13.10 -0.46
CA ILE A 157 -1.12 -12.01 0.17
C ILE A 157 -0.81 -11.96 1.66
N CYS A 158 -0.49 -10.76 2.16
CA CYS A 158 -0.22 -10.49 3.56
C CYS A 158 -1.10 -9.33 4.05
N CYS A 159 -1.44 -9.29 5.34
CA CYS A 159 -2.22 -8.22 5.93
C CYS A 159 -1.57 -7.75 7.23
N TYR A 160 -1.39 -6.44 7.40
CA TYR A 160 -0.96 -5.83 8.66
C TYR A 160 -1.90 -4.72 9.10
N SER A 161 -2.10 -4.60 10.41
CA SER A 161 -2.76 -3.46 11.04
C SER A 161 -1.72 -2.42 11.46
N ILE A 162 -1.81 -1.21 10.90
CA ILE A 162 -0.81 -0.15 11.05
C ILE A 162 -1.43 1.16 11.55
N SER A 163 -0.60 2.05 12.11
CA SER A 163 -0.95 3.46 12.27
C SER A 163 0.12 4.33 11.64
N CYS A 164 -0.22 5.04 10.57
CA CYS A 164 0.67 6.07 10.04
C CYS A 164 0.86 7.24 11.02
N LYS A 165 -0.15 7.55 11.84
CA LYS A 165 -0.12 8.66 12.79
C LYS A 165 0.85 8.37 13.94
N GLU A 166 0.76 7.18 14.51
CA GLU A 166 1.60 6.74 15.63
C GLU A 166 2.88 6.02 15.18
N LYS A 167 3.01 5.77 13.88
CA LYS A 167 4.10 5.01 13.25
C LYS A 167 4.19 3.56 13.75
N ASP A 168 3.05 2.98 14.09
CA ASP A 168 2.93 1.58 14.50
C ASP A 168 2.97 0.64 13.29
N ASN A 169 3.75 -0.44 13.38
CA ASN A 169 3.97 -1.48 12.36
C ASN A 169 4.46 -0.99 10.98
N ILE A 170 5.03 0.22 10.91
CA ILE A 170 5.62 0.74 9.67
C ILE A 170 6.94 0.02 9.36
N ASP A 171 7.69 -0.38 10.38
CA ASP A 171 8.93 -1.15 10.26
C ASP A 171 8.71 -2.52 9.61
N ILE A 172 7.76 -3.33 10.09
CA ILE A 172 7.44 -4.64 9.51
C ILE A 172 6.86 -4.51 8.10
N THR A 173 6.17 -3.41 7.82
CA THR A 173 5.68 -3.08 6.47
C THR A 173 6.86 -2.85 5.52
N LEU A 174 7.85 -2.04 5.92
CA LEU A 174 9.04 -1.79 5.11
C LEU A 174 9.87 -3.07 4.95
N GLN A 175 9.99 -3.88 6.00
CA GLN A 175 10.69 -5.17 5.94
C GLN A 175 10.07 -6.11 4.90
N TRP A 176 8.73 -6.25 4.90
CA TRP A 176 8.04 -7.06 3.91
C TRP A 176 8.29 -6.54 2.48
N LEU A 177 8.24 -5.22 2.26
CA LEU A 177 8.50 -4.63 0.94
C LEU A 177 9.94 -4.86 0.46
N ILE A 178 10.92 -4.73 1.35
CA ILE A 178 12.34 -5.01 1.04
C ILE A 178 12.54 -6.47 0.64
N GLN A 179 11.86 -7.41 1.31
CA GLN A 179 11.97 -8.83 0.96
C GLN A 179 11.45 -9.12 -0.47
N HIS A 180 10.51 -8.32 -0.96
CA HIS A 180 9.88 -8.48 -2.27
C HIS A 180 10.49 -7.62 -3.38
N SER A 181 11.53 -6.82 -3.10
CA SER A 181 12.22 -6.01 -4.11
C SER A 181 12.90 -6.87 -5.20
N LYS A 182 13.30 -8.11 -4.87
CA LYS A 182 14.15 -8.96 -5.73
C LYS A 182 13.41 -10.01 -6.55
N SER A 183 12.10 -10.20 -6.37
CA SER A 183 11.39 -11.40 -6.87
C SER A 183 11.18 -11.46 -8.40
N ARG A 184 11.73 -10.52 -9.19
CA ARG A 184 11.45 -10.41 -10.64
C ARG A 184 12.68 -10.32 -11.56
N ARG A 185 13.83 -10.87 -11.15
CA ARG A 185 14.89 -11.23 -12.11
C ARG A 185 14.88 -12.75 -12.36
N SER A 186 13.98 -13.18 -13.25
CA SER A 186 14.14 -14.41 -14.04
C SER A 186 13.85 -14.07 -15.50
#